data_AF-A0A433P7H0-F1
#
_entry.id   AF-A0A433P7H0-F1
#
_cell.length_a   1.000
_cell.length_b   1.000
_cell.length_c   1.000
_cell.angle_alpha   90.00
_cell.angle_beta   90.00
_cell.angle_gamma   90.00
#
_symmetry.space_group_name_H-M   'P 1'
#
loop_
_entity.id
_entity.type
_entity.pdbx_description
1 polymer ?
#
loop_
_entity_poly.entity_id
_entity_poly.type
_entity_poly.pdbx_seq_one_letter_code
_entity_poly.pdbx_strand_id
1 'polypeptide(L)'
;MLILDNFIHADLHPGNMLIKFYKPSVYHRFRRLLARLTGRPLIDHSAAAVQRLLDSQHDAVLLERELRLLEEEGYQPQVIFLDAGLVTTLNTTNRLNFLDLFRAIAEFDGYRAGTLMIERCRTPELVVEGEVFALKMEHLVLDIRQRTFQLSQVKISNILRSVMTMVREHHVKLEGDFVNVVISVLLLEGIGRQLDPELDLLKSALPILREFGTRDGPRKALKNMKEIPGQSGWWLRMWALLEAREWLRENRREYEWMQLCHEEVLDDARVWRGRLNEKRPGMN
;
A
#
# COMPACT_ATOMS: atom_id res chain seq x y z
N MET A 1 -2.28 -3.44 3.11
CA MET A 1 -1.24 -3.46 4.16
C MET A 1 -1.48 -2.38 5.21
N LEU A 2 -1.04 -1.12 5.03
CA LEU A 2 -1.10 -0.13 6.12
C LEU A 2 -2.52 0.33 6.49
N ILE A 3 -3.28 0.85 5.53
CA ILE A 3 -4.60 1.47 5.79
C ILE A 3 -5.67 0.41 6.10
N LEU A 4 -5.74 -0.63 5.27
CA LEU A 4 -6.77 -1.69 5.37
C LEU A 4 -6.50 -2.67 6.51
N ASP A 5 -5.24 -3.07 6.69
CA ASP A 5 -4.88 -4.25 7.48
C ASP A 5 -4.02 -3.92 8.70
N ASN A 6 -3.53 -2.68 8.84
CA ASN A 6 -2.60 -2.25 9.88
C ASN A 6 -1.28 -3.05 9.90
N PHE A 7 -0.78 -3.43 8.73
CA PHE A 7 0.51 -4.12 8.56
C PHE A 7 1.49 -3.27 7.75
N ILE A 8 2.75 -3.31 8.16
CA ILE A 8 3.87 -2.62 7.51
C ILE A 8 4.96 -3.65 7.30
N HIS A 9 5.50 -3.73 6.08
CA HIS A 9 6.70 -4.50 5.82
C HIS A 9 7.85 -3.52 5.63
N ALA A 10 8.71 -3.40 6.64
CA ALA A 10 9.75 -2.36 6.66
C ALA A 10 10.88 -2.58 5.65
N ASP A 11 10.99 -3.79 5.09
CA ASP A 11 12.10 -4.20 4.23
C ASP A 11 11.66 -4.82 2.89
N LEU A 12 10.93 -4.04 2.10
CA LEU A 12 10.47 -4.43 0.76
C LEU A 12 11.50 -4.06 -0.32
N HIS A 13 12.75 -4.53 -0.18
CA HIS A 13 13.75 -4.36 -1.23
C HIS A 13 13.56 -5.38 -2.37
N PRO A 14 14.01 -5.11 -3.61
CA PRO A 14 13.77 -5.98 -4.76
C PRO A 14 14.27 -7.42 -4.57
N GLY A 15 15.43 -7.59 -3.93
CA GLY A 15 15.96 -8.92 -3.59
C GLY A 15 15.07 -9.81 -2.70
N ASN A 16 14.09 -9.25 -1.99
CA ASN A 16 13.10 -10.01 -1.19
C ASN A 16 11.79 -10.27 -1.95
N MET A 17 11.72 -9.92 -3.23
CA MET A 17 10.55 -10.11 -4.08
C MET A 17 10.91 -10.95 -5.30
N LEU A 18 10.08 -11.95 -5.59
CA LEU A 18 10.16 -12.73 -6.82
C LEU A 18 8.90 -12.49 -7.65
N ILE A 19 9.05 -12.28 -8.94
CA ILE A 19 7.94 -12.20 -9.88
C ILE A 19 7.82 -13.54 -10.60
N LYS A 20 6.64 -14.13 -10.57
CA LYS A 20 6.28 -15.31 -11.37
C LYS A 20 5.12 -14.97 -12.30
N PHE A 21 4.99 -15.74 -13.36
CA PHE A 21 3.86 -15.65 -14.28
C PHE A 21 3.11 -16.97 -14.29
N TYR A 22 1.81 -16.97 -14.01
CA TYR A 22 0.99 -18.19 -14.01
C TYR A 22 -0.22 -18.02 -14.91
N LYS A 23 -0.73 -19.10 -15.51
CA LYS A 23 -1.99 -19.06 -16.28
C LYS A 23 -3.15 -19.48 -15.38
N PRO A 24 -4.10 -18.60 -15.03
CA PRO A 24 -5.32 -18.98 -14.32
C PRO A 24 -6.27 -19.78 -15.24
N SER A 25 -6.02 -21.07 -15.41
CA SER A 25 -7.04 -21.98 -15.95
C SER A 25 -8.02 -22.38 -14.84
N VAL A 26 -9.33 -22.36 -15.10
CA VAL A 26 -10.41 -22.91 -14.23
C VAL A 26 -10.12 -24.36 -13.81
N TYR A 27 -9.31 -25.08 -14.59
CA TYR A 27 -8.80 -26.41 -14.27
C TYR A 27 -7.81 -26.45 -13.10
N HIS A 28 -7.21 -25.35 -12.62
CA HIS A 28 -6.19 -25.39 -11.57
C HIS A 28 -6.73 -25.85 -10.21
N ARG A 29 -7.97 -25.53 -9.83
CA ARG A 29 -8.55 -26.03 -8.56
C ARG A 29 -8.72 -27.55 -8.58
N PHE A 30 -9.32 -28.06 -9.66
CA PHE A 30 -9.55 -29.49 -9.85
C PHE A 30 -8.24 -30.25 -10.04
N ARG A 31 -7.26 -29.68 -10.77
CA ARG A 31 -5.96 -30.28 -11.05
C ARG A 31 -5.00 -30.19 -9.86
N ARG A 32 -5.10 -29.19 -8.98
CA ARG A 32 -4.35 -29.13 -7.70
C ARG A 32 -4.90 -30.15 -6.70
N LEU A 33 -6.21 -30.39 -6.70
CA LEU A 33 -6.84 -31.49 -5.97
C LEU A 33 -6.42 -32.85 -6.57
N LEU A 34 -6.48 -33.00 -7.89
CA LEU A 34 -6.04 -34.22 -8.59
C LEU A 34 -4.55 -34.49 -8.39
N ALA A 35 -3.68 -33.48 -8.46
CA ALA A 35 -2.23 -33.61 -8.26
C ALA A 35 -1.90 -34.04 -6.83
N ARG A 36 -2.67 -33.57 -5.83
CA ARG A 36 -2.57 -34.04 -4.44
C ARG A 36 -3.02 -35.50 -4.27
N LEU A 37 -4.01 -35.93 -5.04
CA LEU A 37 -4.53 -37.31 -5.02
C LEU A 37 -3.70 -38.30 -5.84
N THR A 38 -3.05 -37.83 -6.92
CA THR A 38 -2.36 -38.69 -7.91
C THR A 38 -0.83 -38.58 -7.85
N GLY A 39 -0.28 -37.67 -7.04
CA GLY A 39 1.17 -37.48 -6.87
C GLY A 39 1.91 -36.94 -8.09
N ARG A 40 1.21 -36.51 -9.15
CA ARG A 40 1.84 -35.97 -10.37
C ARG A 40 2.20 -34.49 -10.21
N PRO A 41 3.43 -34.07 -10.56
CA PRO A 41 3.83 -32.66 -10.47
C PRO A 41 3.05 -31.81 -11.46
N LEU A 42 2.63 -30.61 -11.01
CA LEU A 42 2.07 -29.59 -11.90
C LEU A 42 3.19 -29.11 -12.82
N ILE A 43 2.99 -29.22 -14.14
CA ILE A 43 3.92 -28.64 -15.12
C ILE A 43 3.84 -27.12 -14.97
N ASP A 44 4.90 -26.55 -14.42
CA ASP A 44 4.97 -25.13 -14.12
C ASP A 44 5.48 -24.38 -15.36
N HIS A 45 4.56 -23.91 -16.20
CA HIS A 45 4.91 -23.07 -17.36
C HIS A 45 5.43 -21.68 -16.94
N SER A 46 5.47 -21.36 -15.64
CA SER A 46 5.99 -20.07 -15.15
C SER A 46 7.47 -19.86 -15.45
N ALA A 47 8.28 -20.92 -15.40
CA ALA A 47 9.73 -20.82 -15.63
C ALA A 47 10.05 -20.38 -17.07
N ALA A 48 9.29 -20.88 -18.06
CA ALA A 48 9.47 -20.51 -19.46
C ALA A 48 9.05 -19.05 -19.72
N ALA A 49 7.96 -18.59 -19.09
CA ALA A 49 7.51 -17.21 -19.18
C ALA A 49 8.54 -16.24 -18.59
N VAL A 50 9.09 -16.57 -17.41
CA VAL A 50 10.15 -15.76 -16.77
C VAL A 50 11.42 -15.76 -17.62
N GLN A 51 11.82 -16.89 -18.19
CA GLN A 51 13.01 -16.96 -19.04
C GLN A 51 12.91 -16.05 -20.28
N ARG A 52 11.74 -16.02 -20.94
CA ARG A 52 11.48 -15.11 -22.07
C ARG A 52 11.68 -13.63 -21.70
N LEU A 53 11.30 -13.25 -20.48
CA LEU A 53 11.52 -11.90 -19.95
C LEU A 53 12.99 -11.64 -19.60
N LEU A 54 13.70 -12.63 -19.06
CA LEU A 54 15.13 -12.51 -18.76
C LEU A 54 15.98 -12.35 -20.02
N ASP A 55 15.61 -13.07 -21.09
CA ASP A 55 16.29 -12.97 -22.38
C ASP A 55 16.11 -11.58 -23.03
N SER A 56 15.01 -10.88 -22.67
CA SER A 56 14.65 -9.55 -23.17
C SER A 56 14.99 -8.39 -22.24
N GLN A 57 15.57 -8.66 -21.05
CA GLN A 57 15.74 -7.67 -19.98
C GLN A 57 16.59 -6.43 -20.34
N HIS A 58 17.43 -6.50 -21.36
CA HIS A 58 18.35 -5.43 -21.75
C HIS A 58 17.73 -4.43 -22.74
N ASP A 59 16.55 -4.71 -23.29
CA ASP A 59 15.85 -3.85 -24.23
C ASP A 59 14.42 -3.59 -23.72
N ALA A 60 14.15 -2.35 -23.31
CA ALA A 60 12.87 -1.95 -22.74
C ALA A 60 11.70 -2.16 -23.72
N VAL A 61 11.91 -1.95 -25.03
CA VAL A 61 10.86 -2.11 -26.04
C VAL A 61 10.54 -3.60 -26.24
N LEU A 62 11.59 -4.43 -26.26
CA LEU A 62 11.43 -5.88 -26.41
C LEU A 62 10.79 -6.49 -25.16
N LEU A 63 11.20 -6.06 -23.97
CA LEU A 63 10.60 -6.47 -22.70
C LEU A 63 9.12 -6.10 -22.62
N GLU A 64 8.75 -4.87 -22.99
CA GLU A 64 7.34 -4.45 -23.00
C GLU A 64 6.50 -5.26 -23.97
N ARG A 65 7.03 -5.53 -25.18
CA ARG A 65 6.37 -6.39 -26.16
C ARG A 65 6.15 -7.81 -25.61
N GLU A 66 7.16 -8.36 -24.95
CA GLU A 66 7.11 -9.70 -24.39
C GLU A 66 6.10 -9.80 -23.23
N LEU A 67 6.04 -8.77 -22.37
CA LEU A 67 5.02 -8.66 -21.33
C LEU A 67 3.60 -8.65 -21.90
N ARG A 68 3.36 -7.90 -22.98
CA ARG A 68 2.06 -7.87 -23.67
C ARG A 68 1.70 -9.23 -24.27
N LEU A 69 2.66 -9.94 -24.87
CA LEU A 69 2.44 -11.29 -25.39
C LEU A 69 2.07 -12.27 -24.28
N LEU A 70 2.75 -12.20 -23.13
CA LEU A 70 2.41 -13.04 -21.98
C LEU A 70 0.99 -12.76 -21.48
N GLU A 71 0.58 -11.49 -21.43
CA GLU A 71 -0.78 -11.09 -21.07
C GLU A 71 -1.82 -11.62 -22.08
N GLU A 72 -1.58 -11.47 -23.39
CA GLU A 72 -2.45 -12.00 -24.46
C GLU A 72 -2.56 -13.53 -24.41
N GLU A 73 -1.46 -14.21 -24.06
CA GLU A 73 -1.43 -15.65 -23.83
C GLU A 73 -2.19 -16.09 -22.56
N GLY A 74 -2.62 -15.13 -21.73
CA GLY A 74 -3.37 -15.34 -20.50
C GLY A 74 -2.51 -15.62 -19.27
N TYR A 75 -1.22 -15.28 -19.28
CA TYR A 75 -0.42 -15.27 -18.06
C TYR A 75 -0.79 -14.08 -17.17
N GLN A 76 -0.73 -14.30 -15.87
CA GLN A 76 -0.88 -13.28 -14.84
C GLN A 76 0.39 -13.17 -14.02
N PRO A 77 0.86 -11.94 -13.73
CA PRO A 77 1.97 -11.73 -12.82
C PRO A 77 1.55 -12.05 -11.38
N GLN A 78 2.45 -12.68 -10.64
CA GLN A 78 2.34 -12.97 -9.22
C GLN A 78 3.60 -12.46 -8.53
N VAL A 79 3.42 -11.55 -7.57
CA VAL A 79 4.50 -11.10 -6.68
C VAL A 79 4.57 -12.04 -5.48
N ILE A 80 5.75 -12.59 -5.23
CA ILE A 80 6.04 -13.49 -4.11
C ILE A 80 7.00 -12.77 -3.18
N PHE A 81 6.58 -12.56 -1.94
CA PHE A 81 7.45 -12.08 -0.87
C PHE A 81 8.24 -13.25 -0.28
N LEU A 82 9.55 -13.14 -0.26
CA LEU A 82 10.46 -14.17 0.26
C LEU A 82 10.74 -14.00 1.74
N ASP A 83 10.91 -12.75 2.17
CA ASP A 83 11.12 -12.38 3.56
C ASP A 83 9.87 -11.68 4.11
N ALA A 84 9.61 -11.92 5.39
CA ALA A 84 8.57 -11.27 6.19
C ALA A 84 9.07 -10.94 7.61
N GLY A 85 10.40 -10.99 7.85
CA GLY A 85 11.01 -10.86 9.17
C GLY A 85 10.88 -9.47 9.78
N LEU A 86 10.71 -8.43 8.95
CA LEU A 86 10.57 -7.04 9.37
C LEU A 86 9.14 -6.51 9.20
N VAL A 87 8.16 -7.39 9.38
CA VAL A 87 6.75 -7.02 9.40
C VAL A 87 6.34 -6.54 10.79
N THR A 88 5.79 -5.34 10.87
CA THR A 88 5.28 -4.73 12.11
C THR A 88 3.85 -4.25 11.95
N THR A 89 3.21 -3.96 13.07
CA THR A 89 1.88 -3.34 13.14
C THR A 89 1.97 -2.09 14.00
N LEU A 90 1.11 -1.11 13.73
CA LEU A 90 0.97 0.03 14.64
C LEU A 90 0.11 -0.40 15.83
N ASN A 91 0.56 -0.09 17.04
CA ASN A 91 -0.30 -0.20 18.22
C ASN A 91 -1.50 0.77 18.11
N THR A 92 -2.51 0.62 18.98
CA THR A 92 -3.75 1.40 18.89
C THR A 92 -3.49 2.92 18.92
N THR A 93 -2.64 3.39 19.83
CA THR A 93 -2.29 4.81 19.96
C THR A 93 -1.61 5.35 18.71
N ASN A 94 -0.62 4.64 18.19
CA ASN A 94 0.14 5.04 17.00
C ASN A 94 -0.72 5.00 15.74
N ARG A 95 -1.66 4.05 15.67
CA ARG A 95 -2.64 3.97 14.60
C ARG A 95 -3.60 5.17 14.64
N LEU A 96 -4.09 5.56 15.81
CA LEU A 96 -4.91 6.78 15.95
C LEU A 96 -4.11 8.02 15.58
N ASN A 97 -2.86 8.11 16.06
CA ASN A 97 -1.96 9.21 15.73
C ASN A 97 -1.73 9.34 14.22
N PHE A 98 -1.51 8.19 13.56
CA PHE A 98 -1.36 8.10 12.12
C PHE A 98 -2.64 8.55 11.39
N LEU A 99 -3.82 8.08 11.82
CA LEU A 99 -5.09 8.40 11.17
C LEU A 99 -5.43 9.90 11.28
N ASP A 100 -5.23 10.52 12.44
CA ASP A 100 -5.45 11.95 12.62
C ASP A 100 -4.49 12.79 11.77
N LEU A 101 -3.21 12.40 11.70
CA LEU A 101 -2.23 13.06 10.84
C LEU A 101 -2.62 12.92 9.36
N PHE A 102 -2.96 11.70 8.93
CA PHE A 102 -3.39 11.42 7.57
C PHE A 102 -4.65 12.22 7.21
N ARG A 103 -5.59 12.34 8.15
CA ARG A 103 -6.79 13.16 8.00
C ARG A 103 -6.46 14.63 7.79
N ALA A 104 -5.61 15.23 8.64
CA ALA A 104 -5.23 16.63 8.51
C ALA A 104 -4.60 16.93 7.14
N ILE A 105 -3.70 16.06 6.67
CA ILE A 105 -3.08 16.18 5.35
C ILE A 105 -4.13 16.07 4.23
N ALA A 106 -5.07 15.14 4.33
CA ALA A 106 -6.13 14.94 3.33
C ALA A 106 -7.15 16.09 3.29
N GLU A 107 -7.39 16.77 4.42
CA GLU A 107 -8.20 17.99 4.50
C GLU A 107 -7.42 19.25 4.04
N PHE A 108 -6.17 19.07 3.59
CA PHE A 108 -5.23 20.14 3.25
C PHE A 108 -4.98 21.12 4.40
N ASP A 109 -5.01 20.63 5.64
CA ASP A 109 -4.70 21.38 6.86
C ASP A 109 -3.28 20.99 7.33
N GLY A 110 -2.28 21.63 6.74
CA GLY A 110 -0.88 21.32 7.01
C GLY A 110 -0.39 21.88 8.34
N TYR A 111 -0.97 22.99 8.80
CA TYR A 111 -0.70 23.53 10.13
C TYR A 111 -1.11 22.52 11.20
N ARG A 112 -2.34 21.99 11.14
CA ARG A 112 -2.80 20.95 12.06
C ARG A 112 -1.95 19.69 11.95
N ALA A 113 -1.57 19.29 10.75
CA ALA A 113 -0.66 18.16 10.56
C ALA A 113 0.69 18.39 11.28
N GLY A 114 1.26 19.58 11.16
CA GLY A 114 2.48 19.98 11.85
C GLY A 114 2.35 19.97 13.37
N THR A 115 1.26 20.54 13.90
CA THR A 115 0.96 20.51 15.34
C THR A 115 0.82 19.08 15.86
N LEU A 116 0.08 18.21 15.15
CA LEU A 116 -0.08 16.80 15.54
C LEU A 116 1.27 16.06 15.56
N MET A 117 2.16 16.33 14.61
CA MET A 117 3.50 15.75 14.60
C MET A 117 4.34 16.20 15.79
N ILE A 118 4.22 17.46 16.22
CA ILE A 118 4.92 18.00 17.40
C ILE A 118 4.35 17.37 18.67
N GLU A 119 3.03 17.48 18.89
CA GLU A 119 2.35 17.02 20.11
C GLU A 119 2.55 15.53 20.38
N ARG A 120 2.70 14.73 19.32
CA ARG A 120 2.70 13.26 19.38
C ARG A 120 4.07 12.66 19.07
N CYS A 121 5.12 13.47 18.96
CA CYS A 121 6.49 12.96 18.85
C CYS A 121 6.99 12.46 20.22
N ARG A 122 8.13 11.75 20.23
CA ARG A 122 8.68 11.14 21.46
C ARG A 122 9.12 12.16 22.52
N THR A 123 9.52 13.35 22.10
CA THR A 123 10.08 14.39 22.98
C THR A 123 9.57 15.77 22.53
N PRO A 124 8.28 16.08 22.70
CA PRO A 124 7.67 17.34 22.27
C PRO A 124 8.35 18.56 22.89
N GLU A 125 8.83 18.44 24.14
CA GLU A 125 9.53 19.48 24.88
C GLU A 125 10.91 19.84 24.30
N LEU A 126 11.49 18.98 23.46
CA LEU A 126 12.78 19.21 22.81
C LEU A 126 12.66 19.76 21.39
N VAL A 127 11.43 19.99 20.92
CA VAL A 127 11.19 20.53 19.58
C VAL A 127 11.68 21.97 19.51
N VAL A 128 12.47 22.26 18.48
CA VAL A 128 13.03 23.59 18.23
C VAL A 128 12.13 24.31 17.22
N GLU A 129 11.73 25.54 17.54
CA GLU A 129 10.91 26.37 16.64
C GLU A 129 9.66 25.65 16.12
N GLY A 130 8.89 24.99 17.02
CA GLY A 130 7.72 24.20 16.64
C GLY A 130 6.67 24.96 15.82
N GLU A 131 6.50 26.26 16.08
CA GLU A 131 5.62 27.12 15.27
C GLU A 131 6.09 27.23 13.82
N VAL A 132 7.40 27.41 13.62
CA VAL A 132 8.01 27.47 12.28
C VAL A 132 7.86 26.14 11.57
N PHE A 133 8.00 25.01 12.29
CA PHE A 133 7.73 23.69 11.74
C PHE A 133 6.28 23.54 11.26
N ALA A 134 5.30 23.96 12.07
CA ALA A 134 3.88 23.88 11.71
C ALA A 134 3.54 24.76 10.50
N LEU A 135 4.10 25.97 10.43
CA LEU A 135 3.95 26.85 9.26
C LEU A 135 4.61 26.27 8.01
N LYS A 136 5.81 25.68 8.11
CA LYS A 136 6.45 25.02 6.97
C LYS A 136 5.64 23.81 6.47
N MET A 137 5.01 23.06 7.38
CA MET A 137 4.08 21.99 7.03
C MET A 137 2.82 22.50 6.31
N GLU A 138 2.23 23.63 6.75
CA GLU A 138 1.13 24.30 6.05
C GLU A 138 1.51 24.65 4.60
N HIS A 139 2.65 25.31 4.42
CA HIS A 139 3.15 25.66 3.09
C HIS A 139 3.35 24.42 2.20
N LEU A 140 3.93 23.35 2.74
CA LEU A 140 4.11 22.11 1.99
C LEU A 140 2.78 21.50 1.55
N VAL A 141 1.77 21.48 2.43
CA VAL A 141 0.45 20.91 2.11
C VAL A 141 -0.31 21.78 1.09
N LEU A 142 -0.19 23.10 1.17
CA LEU A 142 -0.73 24.02 0.17
C LEU A 142 -0.06 23.85 -1.19
N ASP A 143 1.26 23.66 -1.24
CA ASP A 143 1.99 23.37 -2.47
C ASP A 143 1.51 22.05 -3.10
N ILE A 144 1.27 21.03 -2.27
CA ILE A 144 0.68 19.76 -2.73
C ILE A 144 -0.71 20.01 -3.30
N ARG A 145 -1.56 20.80 -2.63
CA ARG A 145 -2.91 21.12 -3.11
C ARG A 145 -2.87 21.74 -4.50
N GLN A 146 -1.99 22.70 -4.75
CA GLN A 146 -1.85 23.35 -6.04
C GLN A 146 -1.42 22.37 -7.15
N ARG A 147 -0.48 21.48 -6.84
CA ARG A 147 0.03 20.47 -7.79
C ARG A 147 -0.87 19.25 -7.93
N THR A 148 -1.76 19.00 -6.97
CA THR A 148 -2.76 17.91 -7.03
C THR A 148 -3.77 18.11 -8.16
N PHE A 149 -3.90 19.33 -8.70
CA PHE A 149 -4.67 19.57 -9.94
C PHE A 149 -3.88 19.26 -11.22
N GLN A 150 -2.58 18.95 -11.10
CA GLN A 150 -1.63 18.64 -12.18
C GLN A 150 -0.97 17.27 -11.99
N LEU A 151 -1.78 16.26 -11.63
CA LEU A 151 -1.37 14.96 -11.09
C LEU A 151 -0.21 14.22 -11.77
N SER A 152 0.07 14.46 -13.05
CA SER A 152 1.10 13.69 -13.74
C SER A 152 2.55 13.98 -13.29
N GLN A 153 2.79 14.81 -12.27
CA GLN A 153 4.17 15.21 -11.88
C GLN A 153 4.48 15.21 -10.38
N VAL A 154 3.54 14.86 -9.49
CA VAL A 154 3.83 14.96 -8.04
C VAL A 154 4.61 13.74 -7.55
N LYS A 155 5.90 13.95 -7.26
CA LYS A 155 6.75 12.93 -6.63
C LYS A 155 6.54 12.91 -5.12
N ILE A 156 5.87 11.88 -4.59
CA ILE A 156 5.64 11.74 -3.14
C ILE A 156 6.95 11.65 -2.35
N SER A 157 8.02 11.13 -2.97
CA SER A 157 9.38 11.13 -2.43
C SER A 157 9.92 12.53 -2.16
N ASN A 158 9.62 13.52 -2.99
CA ASN A 158 10.05 14.90 -2.75
C ASN A 158 9.34 15.47 -1.52
N ILE A 159 8.04 15.20 -1.39
CA ILE A 159 7.23 15.61 -0.23
C ILE A 159 7.78 14.99 1.05
N LEU A 160 7.95 13.67 1.07
CA LEU A 160 8.46 12.94 2.23
C LEU A 160 9.88 13.36 2.59
N ARG A 161 10.75 13.65 1.61
CA ARG A 161 12.10 14.20 1.86
C ARG A 161 12.03 15.59 2.51
N SER A 162 11.14 16.47 2.05
CA SER A 162 10.93 17.77 2.68
C SER A 162 10.46 17.61 4.12
N VAL A 163 9.48 16.75 4.38
CA VAL A 163 9.02 16.43 5.74
C VAL A 163 10.17 15.93 6.60
N MET A 164 10.93 14.93 6.15
CA MET A 164 12.05 14.37 6.92
C MET A 164 13.16 15.39 7.18
N THR A 165 13.36 16.34 6.27
CA THR A 165 14.31 17.45 6.45
C THR A 165 13.82 18.38 7.56
N MET A 166 12.56 18.81 7.52
CA MET A 166 11.97 19.66 8.56
C MET A 166 11.96 18.97 9.93
N VAL A 167 11.61 17.68 9.96
CA VAL A 167 11.62 16.84 11.16
C VAL A 167 13.00 16.83 11.81
N ARG A 168 14.06 16.70 11.00
CA ARG A 168 15.45 16.73 11.48
C ARG A 168 15.86 18.12 11.96
N GLU A 169 15.54 19.17 11.19
CA GLU A 169 15.90 20.57 11.52
C GLU A 169 15.25 21.05 12.84
N HIS A 170 13.99 20.69 13.07
CA HIS A 170 13.21 21.15 14.22
C HIS A 170 13.19 20.12 15.35
N HIS A 171 14.00 19.06 15.26
CA HIS A 171 14.14 18.02 16.29
C HIS A 171 12.82 17.30 16.66
N VAL A 172 11.89 17.16 15.71
CA VAL A 172 10.63 16.43 15.90
C VAL A 172 10.92 14.92 15.92
N LYS A 173 11.11 14.31 17.09
CA LYS A 173 11.51 12.89 17.17
C LYS A 173 10.36 11.93 16.86
N LEU A 174 10.27 11.51 15.60
CA LEU A 174 9.29 10.51 15.15
C LEU A 174 9.49 9.15 15.82
N GLU A 175 8.40 8.39 15.91
CA GLU A 175 8.42 7.02 16.39
C GLU A 175 9.00 6.06 15.34
N GLY A 176 9.74 5.04 15.79
CA GLY A 176 10.45 4.11 14.90
C GLY A 176 9.53 3.44 13.88
N ASP A 177 8.33 3.01 14.31
CA ASP A 177 7.36 2.38 13.41
C ASP A 177 6.89 3.34 12.31
N PHE A 178 6.72 4.62 12.62
CA PHE A 178 6.32 5.63 11.64
C PHE A 178 7.45 5.92 10.65
N VAL A 179 8.70 5.97 11.12
CA VAL A 179 9.88 6.09 10.25
C VAL A 179 9.96 4.91 9.29
N ASN A 180 9.70 3.69 9.76
CA ASN A 180 9.67 2.50 8.92
C ASN A 180 8.60 2.60 7.83
N VAL A 181 7.40 3.14 8.12
CA VAL A 181 6.38 3.40 7.10
C VAL A 181 6.91 4.34 6.02
N VAL A 182 7.48 5.47 6.43
CA VAL A 182 7.99 6.49 5.49
C VAL A 182 9.08 5.91 4.60
N ILE A 183 10.04 5.17 5.17
CA ILE A 183 11.11 4.51 4.42
C ILE A 183 10.53 3.46 3.46
N SER A 184 9.56 2.66 3.90
CA SER A 184 8.91 1.64 3.06
C SER A 184 8.24 2.26 1.83
N VAL A 185 7.52 3.38 2.01
CA VAL A 185 6.89 4.11 0.91
C VAL A 185 7.95 4.68 -0.04
N LEU A 186 9.03 5.25 0.48
CA LEU A 186 10.14 5.76 -0.34
C LEU A 186 10.82 4.66 -1.16
N LEU A 187 11.04 3.48 -0.56
CA LEU A 187 11.62 2.33 -1.25
C LEU A 187 10.67 1.82 -2.34
N LEU A 188 9.39 1.63 -2.01
CA LEU A 188 8.38 1.19 -2.98
C LEU A 188 8.24 2.17 -4.16
N GLU A 189 8.25 3.48 -3.90
CA GLU A 189 8.25 4.48 -4.97
C GLU A 189 9.53 4.44 -5.81
N GLY A 190 10.68 4.30 -5.15
CA GLY A 190 11.98 4.21 -5.82
C GLY A 190 12.04 3.01 -6.76
N ILE A 191 11.62 1.84 -6.29
CA ILE A 191 11.54 0.60 -7.09
C ILE A 191 10.49 0.76 -8.19
N GLY A 192 9.30 1.25 -7.84
CA GLY A 192 8.21 1.46 -8.79
C GLY A 192 8.62 2.39 -9.93
N ARG A 193 9.39 3.45 -9.66
CA ARG A 193 9.89 4.36 -10.69
C ARG A 193 11.08 3.86 -11.50
N GLN A 194 11.83 2.89 -10.97
CA GLN A 194 12.82 2.17 -11.77
C GLN A 194 12.14 1.30 -12.84
N LEU A 195 10.93 0.79 -12.53
CA LEU A 195 10.14 -0.03 -13.46
C LEU A 195 9.27 0.82 -14.39
N ASP A 196 8.64 1.89 -13.87
CA ASP A 196 7.79 2.83 -14.61
C ASP A 196 8.16 4.27 -14.22
N PRO A 197 8.96 4.98 -15.04
CA PRO A 197 9.37 6.36 -14.76
C PRO A 197 8.21 7.35 -14.57
N GLU A 198 7.04 7.05 -15.15
CA GLU A 198 5.84 7.90 -15.09
C GLU A 198 4.89 7.52 -13.94
N LEU A 199 5.28 6.58 -13.08
CA LEU A 199 4.48 6.11 -11.95
C LEU A 199 4.09 7.25 -11.00
N ASP A 200 2.78 7.45 -10.88
CA ASP A 200 2.13 8.30 -9.87
C ASP A 200 1.44 7.42 -8.81
N LEU A 201 2.13 7.23 -7.68
CA LEU A 201 1.61 6.46 -6.55
C LEU A 201 0.31 7.03 -5.96
N LEU A 202 0.13 8.36 -5.99
CA LEU A 202 -1.09 8.96 -5.43
C LEU A 202 -2.29 8.60 -6.30
N LYS A 203 -2.13 8.64 -7.63
CA LYS A 203 -3.16 8.18 -8.57
C LYS A 203 -3.46 6.69 -8.38
N SER A 204 -2.44 5.84 -8.30
CA SER A 204 -2.62 4.39 -8.12
C SER A 204 -3.26 4.02 -6.77
N ALA A 205 -3.13 4.86 -5.74
CA ALA A 205 -3.74 4.64 -4.43
C ALA A 205 -5.22 5.04 -4.35
N LEU A 206 -5.72 5.87 -5.27
CA LEU A 206 -7.11 6.38 -5.23
C LEU A 206 -8.18 5.28 -5.19
N PRO A 207 -8.11 4.22 -6.02
CA PRO A 207 -9.10 3.14 -6.00
C PRO A 207 -9.17 2.43 -4.65
N ILE A 208 -8.01 2.20 -4.03
CA ILE A 208 -7.90 1.53 -2.71
C ILE A 208 -8.49 2.42 -1.61
N LEU A 209 -8.22 3.72 -1.66
CA LEU A 209 -8.80 4.70 -0.73
C LEU A 209 -10.33 4.77 -0.87
N ARG A 210 -10.86 4.62 -2.10
CA ARG A 210 -12.31 4.55 -2.36
C ARG A 210 -12.93 3.26 -1.82
N GLU A 211 -12.29 2.12 -2.04
CA GLU A 211 -12.76 0.82 -1.54
C GLU A 211 -12.83 0.83 -0.01
N PHE A 212 -11.84 1.43 0.66
CA PHE A 212 -11.88 1.61 2.11
C PHE A 212 -13.06 2.47 2.58
N GLY A 213 -13.36 3.55 1.87
CA GLY A 213 -14.52 4.41 2.16
C GLY A 213 -15.87 3.71 1.98
N THR A 214 -15.97 2.75 1.05
CA THR A 214 -17.24 2.09 0.67
C THR A 214 -17.46 0.74 1.36
N ARG A 215 -16.44 -0.12 1.53
CA ARG A 215 -16.57 -1.48 2.09
C ARG A 215 -16.53 -1.53 3.62
N ASP A 216 -15.80 -0.63 4.28
CA ASP A 216 -15.54 -0.70 5.73
C ASP A 216 -16.13 0.45 6.57
N GLY A 217 -16.66 1.49 5.92
CA GLY A 217 -17.17 2.71 6.57
C GLY A 217 -18.23 2.49 7.66
N PRO A 218 -19.21 1.56 7.51
CA PRO A 218 -20.21 1.33 8.56
C PRO A 218 -19.90 0.13 9.46
N ARG A 219 -19.36 -0.99 8.94
CA ARG A 219 -19.33 -2.29 9.65
C ARG A 219 -18.03 -2.59 10.41
N LYS A 220 -16.85 -2.29 9.84
CA LYS A 220 -15.57 -2.38 10.59
C LYS A 220 -15.35 -1.16 11.46
N ALA A 221 -15.89 -0.01 11.06
CA ALA A 221 -16.01 1.15 11.92
C ALA A 221 -16.80 0.75 13.18
N LEU A 222 -18.03 0.20 13.09
CA LEU A 222 -18.80 -0.23 14.28
C LEU A 222 -18.08 -1.22 15.20
N LYS A 223 -17.26 -2.14 14.64
CA LYS A 223 -16.57 -3.18 15.42
C LYS A 223 -15.29 -2.69 16.09
N ASN A 224 -14.64 -1.66 15.53
CA ASN A 224 -13.49 -0.96 16.11
C ASN A 224 -13.86 0.38 16.80
N MET A 225 -15.13 0.84 16.69
CA MET A 225 -15.66 2.12 17.21
C MET A 225 -16.24 2.02 18.61
N LYS A 226 -16.17 0.87 19.29
CA LYS A 226 -16.42 0.90 20.74
C LYS A 226 -15.36 1.72 21.50
N GLU A 227 -14.28 2.14 20.84
CA GLU A 227 -13.16 2.87 21.46
C GLU A 227 -12.85 4.25 20.84
N ILE A 228 -13.57 4.73 19.82
CA ILE A 228 -13.25 6.03 19.17
C ILE A 228 -14.48 6.95 19.16
N PRO A 229 -14.56 7.98 20.03
CA PRO A 229 -15.66 8.93 20.02
C PRO A 229 -15.54 9.94 18.87
N GLY A 230 -16.59 10.07 18.04
CA GLY A 230 -16.94 11.36 17.42
C GLY A 230 -16.65 11.62 15.93
N GLN A 231 -16.19 10.68 15.09
CA GLN A 231 -15.75 11.04 13.72
C GLN A 231 -16.21 10.10 12.58
N SER A 232 -17.52 9.97 12.38
CA SER A 232 -18.12 9.09 11.36
C SER A 232 -18.22 9.67 9.92
N GLY A 233 -17.96 10.97 9.71
CA GLY A 233 -18.29 11.65 8.43
C GLY A 233 -17.14 11.99 7.49
N TRP A 234 -15.89 11.90 7.92
CA TRP A 234 -14.75 12.38 7.11
C TRP A 234 -14.42 11.45 5.92
N TRP A 235 -14.43 10.13 6.11
CA TRP A 235 -14.20 9.18 5.02
C TRP A 235 -15.21 9.32 3.88
N LEU A 236 -16.46 9.70 4.19
CA LEU A 236 -17.51 10.02 3.22
C LEU A 236 -17.21 11.30 2.42
N ARG A 237 -16.65 12.33 3.07
CA ARG A 237 -16.20 13.56 2.39
C ARG A 237 -14.98 13.32 1.52
N MET A 238 -14.02 12.54 2.01
CA MET A 238 -12.86 12.10 1.23
C MET A 238 -13.30 11.26 0.03
N TRP A 239 -14.21 10.30 0.24
CA TRP A 239 -14.84 9.55 -0.84
C TRP A 239 -15.51 10.46 -1.87
N ALA A 240 -16.37 11.39 -1.46
CA ALA A 240 -17.05 12.32 -2.36
C ALA A 240 -16.07 13.22 -3.15
N LEU A 241 -14.99 13.69 -2.50
CA LEU A 241 -13.92 14.47 -3.13
C LEU A 241 -13.16 13.65 -4.18
N LEU A 242 -12.90 12.36 -3.90
CA LEU A 242 -12.23 11.44 -4.81
C LEU A 242 -13.14 10.94 -5.95
N GLU A 243 -14.45 10.82 -5.71
CA GLU A 243 -15.46 10.44 -6.71
C GLU A 243 -15.69 11.60 -7.73
N ALA A 244 -15.83 12.84 -7.24
CA ALA A 244 -15.96 14.03 -8.08
C ALA A 244 -14.76 14.24 -9.02
N ARG A 245 -13.58 13.76 -8.60
CA ARG A 245 -12.33 13.81 -9.37
C ARG A 245 -12.26 12.80 -10.51
N GLU A 246 -12.97 11.67 -10.42
CA GLU A 246 -12.94 10.61 -11.43
C GLU A 246 -14.09 10.73 -12.46
N TRP A 247 -15.18 11.43 -12.12
CA TRP A 247 -16.23 11.80 -13.09
C TRP A 247 -15.68 12.58 -14.30
N LEU A 248 -14.50 13.20 -14.16
CA LEU A 248 -13.81 13.94 -15.21
C LEU A 248 -12.91 13.08 -16.12
N ARG A 249 -12.57 11.84 -15.76
CA ARG A 249 -11.66 10.98 -16.55
C ARG A 249 -11.94 9.51 -16.27
N GLU A 250 -12.69 8.88 -17.17
CA GLU A 250 -13.11 7.50 -17.02
C GLU A 250 -12.09 6.52 -17.62
N ASN A 251 -11.70 5.50 -16.84
CA ASN A 251 -11.30 4.19 -17.34
C ASN A 251 -11.74 3.11 -16.33
N ARG A 252 -12.65 2.24 -16.75
CA ARG A 252 -13.52 1.42 -15.88
C ARG A 252 -12.99 0.00 -15.58
N ARG A 253 -11.79 -0.36 -16.06
CA ARG A 253 -11.29 -1.76 -16.06
C ARG A 253 -10.53 -2.21 -14.80
N GLU A 254 -9.96 -1.32 -14.00
CA GLU A 254 -9.10 -1.73 -12.85
C GLU A 254 -9.88 -2.27 -11.64
N TYR A 255 -11.17 -1.92 -11.50
CA TYR A 255 -11.95 -2.21 -10.30
C TYR A 255 -12.36 -3.69 -10.14
N GLU A 256 -12.62 -4.40 -11.24
CA GLU A 256 -13.04 -5.80 -11.20
C GLU A 256 -11.89 -6.74 -10.79
N TRP A 257 -10.66 -6.39 -11.15
CA TRP A 257 -9.45 -7.18 -10.84
C TRP A 257 -9.06 -7.14 -9.35
N MET A 258 -9.18 -5.98 -8.69
CA MET A 258 -8.80 -5.85 -7.28
C MET A 258 -9.73 -6.67 -6.35
N GLN A 259 -11.02 -6.78 -6.69
CA GLN A 259 -11.98 -7.53 -5.89
C GLN A 259 -11.73 -9.04 -5.92
N LEU A 260 -11.37 -9.59 -7.09
CA LEU A 260 -11.03 -11.01 -7.25
C LEU A 260 -9.77 -11.39 -6.47
N CYS A 261 -8.71 -10.57 -6.52
CA CYS A 261 -7.48 -10.80 -5.78
C CYS A 261 -7.68 -10.76 -4.26
N HIS A 262 -8.54 -9.86 -3.76
CA HIS A 262 -8.80 -9.74 -2.32
C HIS A 262 -9.51 -10.98 -1.76
N GLU A 263 -10.48 -11.54 -2.49
CA GLU A 263 -11.16 -12.77 -2.09
C GLU A 263 -10.23 -13.98 -2.11
N GLU A 264 -9.36 -14.11 -3.12
CA GLU A 264 -8.38 -15.20 -3.19
C GLU A 264 -7.35 -15.15 -2.05
N VAL A 265 -6.84 -13.97 -1.69
CA VAL A 265 -5.87 -13.81 -0.59
C VAL A 265 -6.52 -14.13 0.76
N LEU A 266 -7.79 -13.74 0.98
CA LEU A 266 -8.52 -14.03 2.20
C LEU A 266 -8.84 -15.53 2.35
N ASP A 267 -9.09 -16.22 1.24
CA ASP A 267 -9.30 -17.67 1.22
C ASP A 267 -8.00 -18.43 1.50
N ASP A 268 -6.89 -18.06 0.86
CA ASP A 268 -5.59 -18.66 1.16
C ASP A 268 -5.16 -18.39 2.61
N ALA A 269 -5.39 -17.18 3.14
CA ALA A 269 -5.15 -16.85 4.55
C ALA A 269 -6.03 -17.66 5.53
N ARG A 270 -7.28 -17.97 5.15
CA ARG A 270 -8.17 -18.86 5.94
C ARG A 270 -7.68 -20.31 5.92
N VAL A 271 -7.22 -20.80 4.77
CA VAL A 271 -6.65 -22.15 4.62
C VAL A 271 -5.36 -22.29 5.43
N TRP A 272 -4.50 -21.28 5.44
CA TRP A 272 -3.29 -21.27 6.27
C TRP A 272 -3.59 -21.19 7.77
N ARG A 273 -4.58 -20.39 8.20
CA ARG A 273 -5.06 -20.35 9.59
C ARG A 273 -5.63 -21.70 10.06
N GLY A 274 -6.36 -22.40 9.19
CA GLY A 274 -6.88 -23.74 9.48
C GLY A 274 -5.76 -24.75 9.77
N ARG A 275 -4.69 -24.74 8.96
CA ARG A 275 -3.53 -25.63 9.14
C ARG A 275 -2.67 -25.29 10.36
N LEU A 276 -2.61 -24.01 10.76
CA LEU A 276 -1.93 -23.60 11.98
C LEU A 276 -2.68 -24.07 13.24
N ASN A 277 -4.02 -24.13 13.19
CA ASN A 277 -4.85 -24.66 14.28
C ASN A 277 -4.84 -26.19 14.35
N GLU A 278 -4.75 -26.91 13.24
CA GLU A 278 -4.59 -28.38 13.24
C GLU A 278 -3.22 -28.84 13.80
N LYS A 279 -2.21 -27.97 13.82
CA LYS A 279 -0.88 -28.28 14.37
C LYS A 279 -0.71 -28.00 15.88
N ARG A 280 -1.78 -27.67 16.61
CA ARG A 280 -1.78 -27.66 18.09
C ARG A 280 -2.73 -28.71 18.67
N PRO A 281 -2.38 -30.00 18.70
CA PRO A 281 -3.03 -30.94 19.59
C PRO A 281 -2.45 -30.78 21.01
N GLY A 282 -3.27 -30.28 21.93
CA GLY A 282 -3.18 -30.52 23.38
C GLY A 282 -1.89 -30.15 24.12
N MET A 283 -1.87 -28.97 24.74
CA MET A 283 -1.33 -28.83 26.11
C MET A 283 -2.43 -28.16 26.94
N ASN A 284 -3.21 -29.01 27.62
CA ASN A 284 -3.75 -28.66 28.93
C ASN A 284 -2.60 -28.71 29.94
#